data_AF-A0A1H7W142-F1
#
_entry.id   AF-A0A1H7W142-F1
#
_cell.length_a   1.000
_cell.length_b   1.000
_cell.length_c   1.000
_cell.angle_alpha   90.00
_cell.angle_beta   90.00
_cell.angle_gamma   90.00
#
_symmetry.space_group_name_H-M   'P 1'
#
loop_
_entity.id
_entity.type
_entity.pdbx_description
1 polymer ?
#
loop_
_entity_poly.entity_id
_entity_poly.type
_entity_poly.pdbx_seq_one_letter_code
_entity_poly.pdbx_strand_id
1 'polypeptide(L)'
;MSARDRRPASLPARRSCRRFARVAALGALCVSAATLVGGCGSIGAASGAAAGAATGFVTANPAVGIGVGIAVQAATDVAVNDFMRKMHTDQQNLIASTAGALPVGGTQTWAVKHRLPIENGHGEVRVTRAFASALALCKEFVFSVQDGDGPNAPARWYTASTCHDDDGGWKWAAAEPAVDRWGSLQ
;
A
#
# COMPACT_ATOMS: atom_id res chain seq x y z
N MET A 1 42.69 57.04 -47.24
CA MET A 1 42.15 57.24 -45.87
C MET A 1 40.69 57.65 -46.00
N SER A 2 39.74 56.73 -45.81
CA SER A 2 38.37 57.04 -45.34
C SER A 2 37.63 55.73 -45.02
N ALA A 3 36.88 55.76 -43.92
CA ALA A 3 36.55 54.63 -43.08
C ALA A 3 35.33 53.81 -43.59
N ARG A 4 35.39 52.49 -43.45
CA ARG A 4 34.25 51.58 -43.59
C ARG A 4 33.34 51.72 -42.36
N ASP A 5 32.13 52.18 -42.61
CA ASP A 5 30.97 52.16 -41.73
C ASP A 5 30.67 50.72 -41.23
N ARG A 6 30.70 50.50 -39.91
CA ARG A 6 30.30 49.24 -39.26
C ARG A 6 29.02 49.49 -38.48
N ARG A 7 27.88 49.06 -39.02
CA ARG A 7 26.63 48.90 -38.25
C ARG A 7 26.70 47.62 -37.41
N PRO A 8 26.41 47.65 -36.10
CA PRO A 8 26.22 46.42 -35.33
C PRO A 8 24.85 45.81 -35.62
N ALA A 9 24.83 44.52 -35.96
CA ALA A 9 23.63 43.73 -36.09
C ALA A 9 23.01 43.45 -34.70
N SER A 10 21.71 43.70 -34.57
CA SER A 10 20.90 43.43 -33.39
C SER A 10 20.68 41.92 -33.18
N LEU A 11 21.02 41.40 -31.99
CA LEU A 11 20.78 40.00 -31.56
C LEU A 11 19.33 39.80 -31.04
N PRO A 12 18.56 38.79 -31.49
CA PRO A 12 17.26 38.47 -30.93
C PRO A 12 17.34 37.29 -29.93
N ALA A 13 17.97 37.47 -28.77
CA ALA A 13 18.15 36.37 -27.79
C ALA A 13 17.05 36.25 -26.71
N ARG A 14 16.09 37.19 -26.64
CA ARG A 14 15.19 37.33 -25.47
C ARG A 14 13.90 36.51 -25.47
N ARG A 15 13.49 35.93 -26.60
CA ARG A 15 12.18 35.24 -26.73
C ARG A 15 12.21 33.75 -26.34
N SER A 16 13.35 33.09 -26.47
CA SER A 16 13.49 31.65 -26.22
C SER A 16 13.40 31.30 -24.72
N CYS A 17 14.12 32.06 -23.88
CA CYS A 17 14.19 31.81 -22.44
C CYS A 17 12.82 31.94 -21.71
N ARG A 18 11.95 32.84 -22.18
CA ARG A 18 10.59 33.03 -21.63
C ARG A 18 9.61 31.89 -21.95
N ARG A 19 9.80 31.14 -23.03
CA ARG A 19 8.94 29.99 -23.38
C ARG A 19 9.33 28.75 -22.57
N PHE A 20 10.63 28.49 -22.41
CA PHE A 20 11.13 27.42 -21.55
C PHE A 20 10.75 27.61 -20.08
N ALA A 21 10.86 28.83 -19.56
CA ALA A 21 10.45 29.13 -18.18
C ALA A 21 8.94 28.94 -17.94
N ARG A 22 8.09 29.24 -18.93
CA ARG A 22 6.63 29.06 -18.82
C ARG A 22 6.22 27.58 -18.90
N VAL A 23 6.86 26.79 -19.76
CA VAL A 23 6.61 25.34 -19.86
C VAL A 23 7.10 24.61 -18.60
N ALA A 24 8.26 25.01 -18.06
CA ALA A 24 8.77 24.48 -16.79
C ALA A 24 7.87 24.85 -15.60
N ALA A 25 7.38 26.09 -15.54
CA ALA A 25 6.47 26.53 -14.47
C ALA A 25 5.09 25.84 -14.54
N LEU A 26 4.54 25.64 -15.74
CA LEU A 26 3.29 24.89 -15.94
C LEU A 26 3.46 23.41 -15.59
N GLY A 27 4.58 22.79 -15.98
CA GLY A 27 4.92 21.41 -15.62
C GLY A 27 5.03 21.23 -14.10
N ALA A 28 5.73 22.14 -13.41
CA ALA A 28 5.86 22.09 -11.96
C ALA A 28 4.51 22.27 -11.22
N LEU A 29 3.62 23.11 -11.75
CA LEU A 29 2.27 23.32 -11.19
C LEU A 29 1.37 22.08 -11.39
N CYS A 30 1.47 21.41 -12.54
CA CYS A 30 0.72 20.17 -12.79
C CYS A 30 1.23 18.98 -11.94
N VAL A 31 2.54 18.87 -11.74
CA VAL A 31 3.15 17.81 -10.90
C VAL A 31 2.77 18.01 -9.42
N SER A 32 2.80 19.25 -8.92
CA SER A 32 2.39 19.55 -7.55
C SER A 32 0.90 19.35 -7.31
N ALA A 33 0.04 19.67 -8.30
CA ALA A 33 -1.38 19.37 -8.23
C ALA A 33 -1.67 17.85 -8.19
N ALA A 34 -0.91 17.04 -8.93
CA ALA A 34 -1.06 15.58 -8.93
C ALA A 34 -0.62 14.94 -7.60
N THR A 35 0.39 15.48 -6.93
CA THR A 35 0.84 14.98 -5.61
C THR A 35 -0.15 15.24 -4.48
N LEU A 36 -1.01 16.25 -4.61
CA LEU A 36 -1.99 16.61 -3.57
C LEU A 36 -3.26 15.75 -3.61
N VAL A 37 -3.53 15.05 -4.73
CA VAL A 37 -4.71 14.19 -4.90
C VAL A 37 -4.37 12.70 -4.75
N GLY A 38 -3.10 12.32 -4.90
CA GLY A 38 -2.62 10.92 -4.87
C GLY A 38 -2.16 10.43 -3.48
N GLY A 39 -3.04 10.40 -2.50
CA GLY A 39 -2.78 9.66 -1.25
C GLY A 39 -2.71 8.15 -1.54
N CYS A 40 -1.62 7.49 -1.11
CA CYS A 40 -1.33 6.04 -1.24
C CYS A 40 -0.66 5.53 -2.54
N GLY A 41 -0.65 6.28 -3.64
CA GLY A 41 0.04 5.89 -4.90
C GLY A 41 1.40 6.56 -5.14
N SER A 42 1.91 7.32 -4.17
CA SER A 42 2.96 8.32 -4.42
C SER A 42 4.37 7.73 -4.62
N ILE A 43 4.67 6.56 -4.04
CA ILE A 43 6.03 5.99 -4.08
C ILE A 43 6.37 5.51 -5.50
N GLY A 44 5.49 4.73 -6.13
CA GLY A 44 5.69 4.24 -7.50
C GLY A 44 5.68 5.35 -8.54
N ALA A 45 4.79 6.33 -8.41
CA ALA A 45 4.73 7.47 -9.30
C ALA A 45 5.98 8.37 -9.17
N ALA A 46 6.47 8.61 -7.95
CA ALA A 46 7.66 9.42 -7.71
C ALA A 46 8.95 8.70 -8.18
N SER A 47 9.09 7.40 -7.91
CA SER A 47 10.25 6.62 -8.35
C SER A 47 10.28 6.46 -9.88
N GLY A 48 9.12 6.21 -10.51
CA GLY A 48 8.97 6.14 -11.97
C GLY A 48 9.29 7.47 -12.66
N ALA A 49 8.79 8.59 -12.12
CA ALA A 49 9.09 9.92 -12.66
C ALA A 49 10.59 10.27 -12.57
N ALA A 50 11.23 9.99 -11.42
CA ALA A 50 12.65 10.24 -11.23
C ALA A 50 13.52 9.39 -12.16
N ALA A 51 13.22 8.09 -12.28
CA ALA A 51 13.94 7.18 -13.16
C ALA A 51 13.75 7.53 -14.64
N GLY A 52 12.53 7.89 -15.04
CA GLY A 52 12.21 8.31 -16.41
C GLY A 52 12.87 9.64 -16.79
N ALA A 53 12.95 10.59 -15.86
CA ALA A 53 13.66 11.85 -16.06
C ALA A 53 15.18 11.63 -16.21
N ALA A 54 15.77 10.80 -15.34
CA ALA A 54 17.21 10.49 -15.39
C ALA A 54 17.57 9.75 -16.69
N THR A 55 16.80 8.73 -17.07
CA THR A 55 17.06 7.97 -18.31
C THR A 55 16.72 8.75 -19.57
N GLY A 56 15.67 9.57 -19.56
CA GLY A 56 15.37 10.49 -20.65
C GLY A 56 16.48 11.53 -20.87
N PHE A 57 17.12 12.00 -19.79
CA PHE A 57 18.27 12.89 -19.86
C PHE A 57 19.52 12.19 -20.41
N VAL A 58 19.84 10.99 -19.89
CA VAL A 58 21.04 10.23 -20.31
C VAL A 58 20.94 9.74 -21.74
N THR A 59 19.78 9.26 -22.15
CA THR A 59 19.58 8.71 -23.51
C THR A 59 19.22 9.78 -24.54
N ALA A 60 18.94 11.01 -24.09
CA ALA A 60 18.35 12.10 -24.87
C ALA A 60 17.10 11.66 -25.68
N ASN A 61 16.46 10.56 -25.29
CA ASN A 61 15.32 9.97 -25.98
C ASN A 61 14.11 9.95 -25.02
N PRO A 62 13.12 10.84 -25.24
CA PRO A 62 11.96 10.92 -24.36
C PRO A 62 11.12 9.64 -24.35
N ALA A 63 11.06 8.89 -25.46
CA ALA A 63 10.34 7.63 -25.51
C ALA A 63 10.98 6.56 -24.60
N VAL A 64 12.32 6.54 -24.54
CA VAL A 64 13.06 5.64 -23.64
C VAL A 64 12.83 6.04 -22.18
N GLY A 65 12.89 7.33 -21.86
CA GLY A 65 12.60 7.82 -20.51
C GLY A 65 11.18 7.49 -20.04
N ILE A 66 10.17 7.64 -20.90
CA ILE A 66 8.79 7.24 -20.60
C ILE A 66 8.68 5.74 -20.36
N GLY A 67 9.30 4.92 -21.23
CA GLY A 67 9.28 3.47 -21.09
C GLY A 67 9.90 2.98 -19.78
N VAL A 68 11.06 3.54 -19.40
CA VAL A 68 11.71 3.23 -18.12
C VAL A 68 10.87 3.70 -16.93
N GLY A 69 10.29 4.89 -17.01
CA GLY A 69 9.46 5.43 -15.93
C GLY A 69 8.24 4.55 -15.64
N ILE A 70 7.52 4.10 -16.68
CA ILE A 70 6.38 3.18 -16.54
C ILE A 70 6.83 1.84 -15.94
N ALA A 71 7.96 1.30 -16.41
CA ALA A 71 8.48 0.03 -15.91
C ALA A 71 8.87 0.09 -14.42
N VAL A 72 9.54 1.16 -13.99
CA VAL A 72 9.93 1.35 -12.58
C VAL A 72 8.72 1.57 -11.69
N GLN A 73 7.73 2.34 -12.15
CA GLN A 73 6.47 2.51 -11.42
C GLN A 73 5.75 1.17 -11.23
N ALA A 74 5.55 0.41 -12.31
CA ALA A 74 4.90 -0.90 -12.24
C ALA A 74 5.63 -1.88 -11.31
N ALA A 75 6.97 -1.92 -11.38
CA ALA A 75 7.77 -2.77 -10.49
C ALA A 75 7.63 -2.34 -9.01
N THR A 76 7.59 -1.04 -8.73
CA THR A 76 7.41 -0.51 -7.38
C THR A 76 6.02 -0.86 -6.85
N ASP A 77 4.96 -0.68 -7.66
CA ASP A 77 3.59 -0.97 -7.26
C ASP A 77 3.40 -2.46 -6.95
N VAL A 78 3.98 -3.35 -7.78
CA VAL A 78 4.00 -4.80 -7.53
C VAL A 78 4.71 -5.13 -6.22
N ALA A 79 5.88 -4.54 -5.98
CA ALA A 79 6.66 -4.79 -4.76
C ALA A 79 5.92 -4.33 -3.49
N VAL A 80 5.30 -3.15 -3.52
CA VAL A 80 4.53 -2.63 -2.39
C VAL A 80 3.29 -3.51 -2.14
N ASN A 81 2.55 -3.87 -3.19
CA ASN A 81 1.37 -4.72 -3.07
C ASN A 81 1.73 -6.13 -2.56
N ASP A 82 2.84 -6.72 -3.04
CA ASP A 82 3.34 -8.00 -2.52
C ASP A 82 3.74 -7.91 -1.03
N PHE A 83 4.41 -6.83 -0.65
CA PHE A 83 4.78 -6.59 0.75
C PHE A 83 3.55 -6.47 1.66
N MET A 84 2.54 -5.66 1.26
CA MET A 84 1.31 -5.51 2.04
C MET A 84 0.54 -6.83 2.15
N ARG A 85 0.47 -7.61 1.06
CA ARG A 85 -0.15 -8.95 1.08
C ARG A 85 0.53 -9.88 2.07
N LYS A 86 1.86 -9.89 2.13
CA LYS A 86 2.62 -10.70 3.08
C LYS A 86 2.30 -10.31 4.53
N MET A 87 2.32 -9.02 4.85
CA MET A 87 1.97 -8.56 6.21
C MET A 87 0.55 -8.94 6.61
N HIS A 88 -0.44 -8.80 5.72
CA HIS A 88 -1.81 -9.23 6.00
C HIS A 88 -1.92 -10.75 6.15
N THR A 89 -1.18 -11.51 5.36
CA THR A 89 -1.14 -12.98 5.42
C THR A 89 -0.52 -13.46 6.74
N ASP A 90 0.53 -12.80 7.23
CA ASP A 90 1.19 -13.16 8.49
C ASP A 90 0.26 -12.97 9.69
N GLN A 91 -0.50 -11.88 9.72
CA GLN A 91 -1.54 -11.66 10.75
C GLN A 91 -2.62 -12.73 10.70
N GLN A 92 -3.17 -13.01 9.52
CA GLN A 92 -4.22 -14.02 9.35
C GLN A 92 -3.74 -15.41 9.75
N ASN A 93 -2.51 -15.78 9.38
CA ASN A 93 -1.91 -17.06 9.75
C ASN A 93 -1.69 -17.18 11.26
N LEU A 94 -1.22 -16.10 11.91
CA LEU A 94 -1.07 -16.10 13.37
C LEU A 94 -2.43 -16.31 14.03
N ILE A 95 -3.44 -15.49 13.69
CA ILE A 95 -4.78 -15.58 14.26
C ILE A 95 -5.41 -16.95 13.99
N ALA A 96 -5.29 -17.48 12.76
CA ALA A 96 -5.80 -18.80 12.41
C ALA A 96 -5.16 -19.93 13.22
N SER A 97 -3.84 -19.85 13.46
CA SER A 97 -3.13 -20.84 14.29
C SER A 97 -3.50 -20.72 15.77
N THR A 98 -3.66 -19.50 16.29
CA THR A 98 -4.15 -19.24 17.66
C THR A 98 -5.57 -19.79 17.85
N ALA A 99 -6.50 -19.48 16.95
CA ALA A 99 -7.86 -20.02 16.98
C ALA A 99 -7.88 -21.55 16.86
N GLY A 100 -7.03 -22.09 15.98
CA GLY A 100 -6.88 -23.52 15.75
C GLY A 100 -6.43 -24.31 16.99
N ALA A 101 -5.53 -23.74 17.78
CA ALA A 101 -5.02 -24.36 19.02
C ALA A 101 -6.03 -24.33 20.19
N LEU A 102 -7.01 -23.43 20.16
CA LEU A 102 -7.97 -23.27 21.25
C LEU A 102 -9.12 -24.29 21.20
N PRO A 103 -9.61 -24.80 22.35
CA PRO A 103 -10.86 -25.53 22.41
C PRO A 103 -12.06 -24.60 22.14
N VAL A 104 -13.23 -25.17 21.84
CA VAL A 104 -14.48 -24.39 21.73
C VAL A 104 -14.78 -23.70 23.06
N GLY A 105 -15.08 -22.40 23.02
CA GLY A 105 -15.21 -21.53 24.20
C GLY A 105 -13.88 -20.99 24.74
N GLY A 106 -12.74 -21.45 24.19
CA GLY A 106 -11.41 -20.96 24.54
C GLY A 106 -11.17 -19.54 24.03
N THR A 107 -10.40 -18.78 24.80
CA THR A 107 -10.03 -17.39 24.53
C THR A 107 -8.53 -17.19 24.66
N GLN A 108 -7.90 -16.47 23.74
CA GLN A 108 -6.48 -16.11 23.82
C GLN A 108 -6.19 -14.78 23.13
N THR A 109 -5.17 -14.07 23.60
CA THR A 109 -4.67 -12.85 22.95
C THR A 109 -3.73 -13.19 21.79
N TRP A 110 -3.76 -12.37 20.75
CA TRP A 110 -2.83 -12.44 19.62
C TRP A 110 -2.15 -11.09 19.44
N ALA A 111 -0.90 -11.11 18.98
CA ALA A 111 -0.15 -9.90 18.66
C ALA A 111 0.92 -10.22 17.61
N VAL A 112 0.99 -9.40 16.56
CA VAL A 112 2.06 -9.46 15.56
C VAL A 112 2.99 -8.27 15.75
N LYS A 113 4.29 -8.54 15.81
CA LYS A 113 5.34 -7.51 15.78
C LYS A 113 6.16 -7.67 14.51
N HIS A 114 5.99 -6.77 13.56
CA HIS A 114 6.82 -6.69 12.36
C HIS A 114 8.09 -5.85 12.61
N ARG A 115 9.14 -6.06 11.80
CA ARG A 115 10.41 -5.29 11.89
C ARG A 115 10.22 -3.80 11.61
N LEU A 116 9.33 -3.46 10.67
CA LEU A 116 8.84 -2.11 10.47
C LEU A 116 7.48 -2.04 11.17
N PRO A 117 7.25 -1.10 12.09
CA PRO A 117 6.02 -1.03 12.88
C PRO A 117 4.86 -0.43 12.06
N ILE A 118 4.60 -1.03 10.91
CA ILE A 118 3.47 -0.73 10.04
C ILE A 118 2.51 -1.92 10.19
N GLU A 119 1.24 -1.68 10.49
CA GLU A 119 0.23 -2.73 10.74
C GLU A 119 0.61 -3.70 11.88
N ASN A 120 1.17 -3.21 12.99
CA ASN A 120 1.27 -4.03 14.21
C ASN A 120 -0.12 -4.13 14.85
N GLY A 121 -0.75 -5.29 14.71
CA GLY A 121 -2.06 -5.57 15.28
C GLY A 121 -1.95 -6.41 16.55
N HIS A 122 -2.84 -6.13 17.50
CA HIS A 122 -3.07 -7.00 18.65
C HIS A 122 -4.56 -7.04 18.98
N GLY A 123 -4.97 -8.07 19.71
CA GLY A 123 -6.34 -8.23 20.15
C GLY A 123 -6.57 -9.60 20.76
N GLU A 124 -7.82 -10.04 20.70
CA GLU A 124 -8.26 -11.30 21.30
C GLU A 124 -8.94 -12.17 20.26
N VAL A 125 -8.86 -13.49 20.46
CA VAL A 125 -9.52 -14.52 19.65
C VAL A 125 -10.35 -15.39 20.58
N ARG A 126 -11.60 -15.68 20.18
CA ARG A 126 -12.52 -16.55 20.90
C ARG A 126 -13.13 -17.57 19.95
N VAL A 127 -12.96 -18.86 20.22
CA VAL A 127 -13.55 -19.93 19.39
C VAL A 127 -15.01 -20.13 19.78
N THR A 128 -15.93 -19.93 18.84
CA THR A 128 -17.38 -20.03 19.09
C THR A 128 -17.91 -21.42 18.80
N ARG A 129 -17.38 -22.10 17.78
CA ARG A 129 -17.77 -23.47 17.43
C ARG A 129 -16.72 -24.21 16.60
N ALA A 130 -16.80 -25.53 16.62
CA ALA A 130 -16.08 -26.42 15.71
C ALA A 130 -17.09 -27.21 14.88
N PHE A 131 -16.74 -27.51 13.63
CA PHE A 131 -17.59 -28.24 12.69
C PHE A 131 -16.74 -28.99 11.67
N ALA A 132 -17.26 -30.08 11.12
CA ALA A 132 -16.66 -30.76 9.98
C ALA A 132 -17.32 -30.25 8.69
N SER A 133 -16.52 -29.85 7.71
CA SER A 133 -16.96 -29.63 6.34
C SER A 133 -16.71 -30.88 5.50
N ALA A 134 -17.17 -30.90 4.24
CA ALA A 134 -16.87 -31.99 3.32
C ALA A 134 -15.37 -32.15 3.02
N LEU A 135 -14.56 -31.11 3.26
CA LEU A 135 -13.12 -31.10 2.93
C LEU A 135 -12.22 -31.13 4.18
N ALA A 136 -12.62 -30.51 5.29
CA ALA A 136 -11.75 -30.28 6.44
C ALA A 136 -12.50 -30.09 7.76
N LEU A 137 -11.81 -30.31 8.88
CA LEU A 137 -12.25 -29.89 10.21
C LEU A 137 -12.01 -28.39 10.37
N CYS A 138 -13.06 -27.64 10.71
CA CYS A 138 -13.01 -26.19 10.80
C CYS A 138 -13.51 -25.68 12.15
N LYS A 139 -13.11 -24.46 12.49
CA LYS A 139 -13.56 -23.71 13.66
C LYS A 139 -14.01 -22.33 13.24
N GLU A 140 -15.14 -21.89 13.77
CA GLU A 140 -15.53 -20.48 13.73
C GLU A 140 -15.03 -19.80 15.01
N PHE A 141 -14.61 -18.55 14.85
CA PHE A 141 -14.12 -17.73 15.94
C PHE A 141 -14.46 -16.27 15.70
N VAL A 142 -14.53 -15.52 16.77
CA VAL A 142 -14.54 -14.05 16.72
C VAL A 142 -13.18 -13.54 17.15
N PHE A 143 -12.70 -12.49 16.51
CA PHE A 143 -11.45 -11.85 16.90
C PHE A 143 -11.61 -10.33 16.93
N SER A 144 -10.88 -9.69 17.84
CA SER A 144 -10.77 -8.24 17.90
C SER A 144 -9.45 -7.75 17.31
N VAL A 145 -9.49 -6.54 16.78
CA VAL A 145 -8.32 -5.73 16.42
C VAL A 145 -8.40 -4.44 17.24
N GLN A 146 -7.39 -4.19 18.06
CA GLN A 146 -7.28 -2.97 18.86
C GLN A 146 -6.71 -1.82 18.01
N ASP A 147 -7.42 -0.69 17.98
CA ASP A 147 -6.94 0.52 17.32
C ASP A 147 -6.08 1.36 18.29
N GLY A 148 -4.80 0.97 18.40
CA GLY A 148 -3.78 1.63 19.22
C GLY A 148 -3.40 0.86 20.49
N ASP A 149 -2.33 1.29 21.16
CA ASP A 149 -1.73 0.57 22.32
C ASP A 149 -2.21 1.09 23.69
N GLY A 150 -3.19 2.00 23.71
CA GLY A 150 -3.73 2.59 24.94
C GLY A 150 -4.66 1.64 25.70
N PRO A 151 -4.82 1.81 27.03
CA PRO A 151 -5.66 0.94 27.87
C PRO A 151 -7.15 0.95 27.50
N ASN A 152 -7.61 1.97 26.75
CA ASN A 152 -8.98 2.12 26.25
C ASN A 152 -9.04 2.17 24.72
N ALA A 153 -8.05 1.58 24.02
CA ALA A 153 -8.07 1.52 22.57
C ALA A 153 -9.35 0.81 22.09
N PRO A 154 -10.12 1.41 21.15
CA PRO A 154 -11.34 0.79 20.67
C PRO A 154 -11.04 -0.52 19.95
N ALA A 155 -11.88 -1.52 20.22
CA ALA A 155 -11.78 -2.86 19.65
C ALA A 155 -12.78 -3.01 18.50
N ARG A 156 -12.30 -3.33 17.30
CA ARG A 156 -13.17 -3.75 16.19
C ARG A 156 -13.24 -5.27 16.16
N TRP A 157 -14.45 -5.81 16.19
CA TRP A 157 -14.70 -7.26 16.20
C TRP A 157 -15.04 -7.78 14.81
N TYR A 158 -14.59 -8.99 14.53
CA TYR A 158 -14.75 -9.66 13.25
C TYR A 158 -15.07 -11.14 13.49
N THR A 159 -15.86 -11.73 12.60
CA THR A 159 -16.11 -13.18 12.62
C THR A 159 -15.29 -13.84 11.54
N ALA A 160 -14.65 -14.95 11.85
CA ALA A 160 -13.82 -15.68 10.91
C ALA A 160 -13.89 -17.19 11.14
N SER A 161 -13.36 -17.92 10.17
CA SER A 161 -13.20 -19.37 10.24
C SER A 161 -11.79 -19.79 9.88
N THR A 162 -11.32 -20.84 10.56
CA THR A 162 -10.05 -21.50 10.30
C THR A 162 -10.31 -22.98 10.05
N CYS A 163 -9.62 -23.57 9.09
CA CYS A 163 -9.74 -24.98 8.75
C CYS A 163 -8.40 -25.69 8.90
N HIS A 164 -8.46 -26.92 9.37
CA HIS A 164 -7.30 -27.79 9.48
C HIS A 164 -6.94 -28.30 8.09
N ASP A 165 -5.72 -27.99 7.69
CA ASP A 165 -5.12 -28.35 6.42
C ASP A 165 -4.58 -29.79 6.48
N ASP A 166 -4.35 -30.39 5.31
CA ASP A 166 -3.85 -31.76 5.20
C ASP A 166 -2.40 -31.89 5.71
N ASP A 167 -1.64 -30.79 5.65
CA ASP A 167 -0.26 -30.67 6.17
C ASP A 167 -0.18 -30.52 7.70
N GLY A 168 -1.31 -30.62 8.42
CA GLY A 168 -1.35 -30.57 9.89
C GLY A 168 -1.41 -29.17 10.50
N GLY A 169 -1.59 -28.13 9.68
CA GLY A 169 -1.69 -26.73 10.11
C GLY A 169 -3.12 -26.19 10.11
N TRP A 170 -3.36 -25.10 10.82
CA TRP A 170 -4.63 -24.35 10.74
C TRP A 170 -4.49 -23.16 9.80
N LYS A 171 -5.38 -23.06 8.80
CA LYS A 171 -5.35 -22.03 7.77
C LYS A 171 -6.58 -21.15 7.84
N TRP A 172 -6.40 -19.87 7.57
CA TRP A 172 -7.49 -18.92 7.43
C TRP A 172 -8.40 -19.32 6.27
N ALA A 173 -9.71 -19.47 6.53
CA ALA A 173 -10.68 -19.88 5.52
C ALA A 173 -11.58 -18.73 5.05
N ALA A 174 -12.10 -17.92 5.97
CA ALA A 174 -12.91 -16.75 5.65
C ALA A 174 -12.97 -15.76 6.82
N ALA A 175 -13.22 -14.48 6.52
CA ALA A 175 -13.60 -13.49 7.52
C ALA A 175 -14.68 -12.55 7.00
N GLU A 176 -15.70 -12.36 7.82
CA GLU A 176 -16.77 -11.39 7.62
C GLU A 176 -16.69 -10.32 8.73
N PRO A 177 -16.83 -9.02 8.39
CA PRO A 177 -16.93 -7.99 9.41
C PRO A 177 -18.14 -8.23 10.32
N ALA A 178 -18.00 -8.06 11.63
CA ALA A 178 -19.14 -8.01 12.53
C ALA A 178 -19.85 -6.66 12.32
N VAL A 179 -20.67 -6.58 11.27
CA VAL A 179 -21.44 -5.37 10.96
C VAL A 179 -22.50 -5.12 12.04
N ASP A 180 -22.82 -3.84 12.27
CA ASP A 180 -23.94 -3.36 13.12
C ASP A 180 -25.31 -3.70 12.50
N ARG A 181 -25.56 -4.98 12.19
CA ARG A 181 -26.80 -5.41 11.55
C ARG A 181 -28.04 -5.24 12.45
N TRP A 182 -27.84 -5.00 13.75
CA TRP A 182 -28.89 -4.90 14.77
C TRP A 182 -28.84 -3.57 15.52
N GLY A 183 -28.70 -2.46 14.79
CA GLY A 183 -28.47 -1.08 15.28
C GLY A 183 -29.45 -0.47 16.30
N SER A 184 -30.17 -1.26 17.11
CA SER A 184 -31.03 -0.81 18.20
C SER A 184 -31.15 -1.79 19.38
N LEU A 185 -30.24 -2.76 19.55
CA LEU A 185 -30.21 -3.67 20.72
C LEU A 185 -28.90 -3.60 21.50
N GLN A 186 -28.36 -2.39 21.62
CA GLN A 186 -27.46 -2.03 22.73
C GLN A 186 -28.23 -1.23 23.77
#